data_AF-A0A516WEJ7-F1
#
_entry.id   AF-A0A516WEJ7-F1
#
_cell.length_a   1.000
_cell.length_b   1.000
_cell.length_c   1.000
_cell.angle_alpha   90.00
_cell.angle_beta   90.00
_cell.angle_gamma   90.00
#
_symmetry.space_group_name_H-M   'P 1'
#
loop_
_entity.id
_entity.type
_entity.pdbx_description
1 polymer ?
#
loop_
_entity_poly.entity_id
_entity_poly.type
_entity_poly.pdbx_seq_one_letter_code
_entity_poly.pdbx_strand_id
1 'polypeptide(L)' 'MHRHGLSESLVVDIDTDHRLGRFTAWNDGSCVLEVMDAQDGHYVLNERMDLSGSAELAAAFQVFLLQMACT' A
#
# COMPACT_ATOMS: atom_id res chain seq x y z
N MET A 1 27.54 -3.60 -14.75
CA MET A 1 27.61 -3.62 -13.28
C MET A 1 26.18 -3.43 -12.77
N HIS A 2 25.46 -4.51 -12.44
CA HIS A 2 24.11 -4.39 -11.88
C HIS A 2 24.22 -3.93 -10.44
N ARG A 3 24.01 -2.63 -10.22
CA ARG A 3 23.85 -2.08 -8.88
C ARG A 3 22.43 -2.41 -8.47
N HIS A 4 22.23 -3.46 -7.66
CA HIS A 4 20.99 -3.63 -6.89
C HIS A 4 20.95 -2.47 -5.90
N GLY A 5 20.54 -1.29 -6.36
CA GLY A 5 20.26 -0.16 -5.47
C GLY A 5 19.12 -0.61 -4.57
N LEU A 6 19.30 -0.53 -3.26
CA LEU A 6 18.18 -0.59 -2.34
C LEU A 6 17.18 0.48 -2.81
N SER A 7 16.01 0.06 -3.27
CA SER A 7 14.94 0.99 -3.63
C SER A 7 14.51 1.69 -2.35
N GLU A 8 14.60 3.01 -2.31
CA GLU A 8 14.05 3.77 -1.20
C GLU A 8 12.54 3.61 -1.20
N SER A 9 11.95 3.36 -0.03
CA SER A 9 10.53 3.12 0.10
C SER A 9 9.93 3.87 1.27
N LEU A 10 8.72 4.38 1.07
CA LEU A 10 7.80 4.73 2.14
C LEU A 10 6.95 3.49 2.47
N VAL A 11 6.89 3.12 3.74
CA VAL A 11 6.00 2.06 4.24
C VAL A 11 5.10 2.66 5.31
N VAL A 12 3.80 2.43 5.18
CA VAL A 12 2.79 2.80 6.18
C VAL A 12 2.02 1.54 6.55
N ASP A 13 2.16 1.14 7.81
CA ASP A 13 1.40 0.04 8.40
C ASP A 13 0.26 0.61 9.26
N ILE A 14 -0.95 0.10 9.07
CA ILE A 14 -2.12 0.43 9.88
C ILE A 14 -2.74 -0.86 10.39
N ASP A 15 -2.92 -0.94 11.70
CA ASP A 15 -3.50 -2.08 12.39
C ASP A 15 -4.76 -1.63 13.15
N THR A 16 -5.85 -2.36 12.95
CA THR A 16 -7.15 -2.17 13.62
C THR A 16 -7.73 -3.53 13.98
N ASP A 17 -8.74 -3.57 14.86
CA ASP A 17 -9.40 -4.81 15.27
C ASP A 17 -9.99 -5.64 14.10
N HIS A 18 -10.22 -5.02 12.93
CA HIS A 18 -10.86 -5.64 11.77
C HIS A 18 -9.97 -5.75 10.54
N ARG A 19 -8.90 -4.95 10.45
CA ARG A 19 -8.10 -4.79 9.24
C ARG A 19 -6.62 -4.67 9.57
N LEU A 20 -5.81 -5.41 8.82
CA LEU A 20 -4.36 -5.26 8.76
C LEU A 20 -4.00 -4.66 7.40
N GLY A 21 -3.38 -3.49 7.40
CA GLY A 21 -3.06 -2.74 6.19
C GLY A 21 -1.58 -2.42 6.07
N ARG A 22 -1.04 -2.57 4.85
CA ARG A 22 0.28 -2.08 4.46
C ARG A 22 0.19 -1.32 3.15
N PHE A 23 0.69 -0.09 3.16
CA PHE A 23 0.94 0.70 1.96
C PHE A 23 2.44 0.82 1.74
N THR A 24 2.94 0.38 0.60
CA THR A 24 4.35 0.52 0.23
C THR A 24 4.46 1.33 -1.05
N ALA A 25 5.26 2.39 -1.07
CA ALA A 25 5.58 3.14 -2.27
C ALA A 25 7.10 3.24 -2.44
N TRP A 26 7.58 3.04 -3.67
CA TRP A 26 9.00 3.05 -4.01
C TRP A 26 9.37 4.30 -4.81
N ASN A 27 10.66 4.64 -4.79
CA ASN A 27 11.20 5.75 -5.57
C ASN A 27 11.21 5.54 -7.10
N ASP A 28 10.85 4.33 -7.57
CA ASP A 28 10.65 4.03 -9.00
C ASP A 28 9.24 4.39 -9.50
N GLY A 29 8.40 4.95 -8.63
CA GLY A 29 7.03 5.33 -8.95
C GLY A 29 6.04 4.18 -8.79
N SER A 30 6.45 2.99 -8.35
CA SER A 30 5.50 1.92 -8.05
C SER A 30 4.98 1.97 -6.61
N CYS A 31 3.77 1.47 -6.39
CA CYS A 31 3.24 1.21 -5.05
C CYS A 31 2.49 -0.13 -4.96
N VAL A 32 2.33 -0.61 -3.73
CA VAL A 32 1.51 -1.78 -3.38
C VAL A 32 0.59 -1.39 -2.23
N LEU A 33 -0.68 -1.75 -2.37
CA LEU A 33 -1.73 -1.56 -1.37
C LEU A 33 -2.18 -2.95 -0.92
N GLU A 34 -1.93 -3.28 0.34
CA GLU A 34 -2.33 -4.55 0.94
C GLU A 34 -3.28 -4.27 2.11
N VAL A 35 -4.46 -4.87 2.08
CA VAL A 35 -5.43 -4.85 3.18
C VAL A 35 -5.98 -6.26 3.37
N MET A 36 -5.91 -6.77 4.58
CA MET A 36 -6.42 -8.07 4.97
C MET A 36 -7.46 -7.92 6.08
N ASP A 37 -8.47 -8.78 6.08
CA ASP A 37 -9.34 -8.96 7.24
C ASP A 37 -8.55 -9.61 8.37
N ALA A 38 -8.58 -8.99 9.56
CA ALA A 38 -7.79 -9.45 10.70
C ALA A 38 -8.32 -10.76 11.31
N GLN A 39 -9.58 -11.13 11.05
CA GLN A 39 -10.22 -12.31 11.63
C GLN A 39 -9.92 -13.59 10.85
N ASP A 40 -10.01 -13.53 9.52
CA ASP A 40 -9.85 -14.70 8.65
C ASP A 40 -8.59 -14.67 7.78
N GLY A 41 -7.89 -13.52 7.72
CA GLY A 41 -6.67 -13.36 6.96
C GLY A 41 -6.88 -13.29 5.44
N HIS A 42 -8.12 -13.14 4.96
CA HIS A 42 -8.37 -12.94 3.54
C HIS A 42 -8.04 -11.51 3.11
N TYR A 43 -7.44 -11.37 1.93
CA TYR A 43 -7.18 -10.05 1.34
C TYR A 43 -8.49 -9.38 0.91
N VAL A 44 -8.71 -8.19 1.43
CA VAL A 44 -9.72 -7.23 0.96
C VAL A 44 -9.16 -6.42 -0.23
N LEU A 45 -7.87 -6.09 -0.18
CA LEU A 45 -7.13 -5.42 -1.26
C LEU A 45 -5.71 -5.99 -1.36
N ASN A 46 -5.26 -6.26 -2.58
CA ASN A 46 -3.87 -6.59 -2.87
C ASN A 46 -3.57 -6.16 -4.31
N GLU A 47 -3.17 -4.90 -4.47
CA GLU A 47 -2.95 -4.29 -5.77
C GLU A 47 -1.57 -3.65 -5.86
N ARG A 48 -0.95 -3.77 -7.04
CA ARG A 48 0.27 -3.06 -7.42
C ARG A 48 -0.06 -2.06 -8.52
N MET A 49 0.45 -0.84 -8.38
CA MET A 49 0.20 0.25 -9.32
C MET A 49 1.52 0.92 -9.71
N ASP A 50 1.60 1.41 -10.95
CA ASP A 50 2.63 2.36 -11.38
C ASP A 50 2.03 3.77 -11.35
N LEU A 51 2.79 4.72 -10.81
CA LEU A 51 2.37 6.09 -10.55
C LEU A 51 3.18 7.07 -11.41
N SER A 52 2.47 8.01 -12.01
CA SER A 52 3.06 9.08 -12.84
C SER A 52 3.54 10.29 -12.01
N GLY A 53 3.22 10.33 -10.71
CA GLY A 53 3.62 11.41 -9.82
C GLY A 53 2.88 11.45 -8.48
N SER A 54 3.13 12.50 -7.71
CA SER A 54 2.63 12.64 -6.33
C SER A 54 1.10 12.73 -6.20
N ALA A 55 0.41 13.21 -7.24
CA ALA A 55 -1.06 13.22 -7.25
C ALA A 55 -1.65 11.81 -7.26
N GLU A 56 -1.07 10.91 -8.07
CA GLU A 56 -1.48 9.51 -8.12
C GLU A 56 -1.07 8.75 -6.86
N LEU A 57 0.08 9.09 -6.26
CA LEU A 57 0.48 8.57 -4.94
C LEU A 57 -0.57 8.92 -3.87
N ALA A 58 -1.01 10.17 -3.82
CA ALA A 58 -2.02 10.61 -2.86
C ALA A 58 -3.38 9.92 -3.10
N ALA A 59 -3.78 9.75 -4.38
CA ALA A 59 -5.00 9.05 -4.74
C ALA A 59 -4.95 7.56 -4.35
N ALA A 60 -3.82 6.88 -4.62
CA ALA A 60 -3.62 5.49 -4.20
C ALA A 60 -3.67 5.36 -2.67
N PHE A 61 -3.05 6.29 -1.94
CA PHE A 61 -3.12 6.29 -0.48
C PHE A 61 -4.54 6.53 0.05
N GLN A 62 -5.35 7.36 -0.62
CA GLN A 62 -6.78 7.52 -0.29
C GLN A 62 -7.57 6.24 -0.51
N VAL A 63 -7.33 5.50 -1.60
CA VAL A 63 -7.96 4.18 -1.83
C VAL A 63 -7.61 3.21 -0.71
N PHE A 64 -6.32 3.16 -0.33
CA PHE A 64 -5.87 2.35 0.81
C PHE A 64 -6.61 2.73 2.11
N LEU A 65 -6.69 4.01 2.45
CA LEU A 65 -7.40 4.48 3.65
C LEU A 65 -8.90 4.17 3.61
N LEU A 66 -9.54 4.23 2.44
CA LEU A 66 -10.94 3.85 2.28
C LEU A 66 -11.18 2.36 2.54
N GLN A 67 -10.25 1.48 2.14
CA GLN A 67 -10.35 0.05 2.45
C GLN A 67 -10.04 -0.27 3.92
N MET A 68 -9.21 0.55 4.57
CA MET A 68 -8.94 0.44 6.01
C MET A 68 -10.11 0.90 6.88
N ALA A 69 -10.97 1.79 6.38
CA ALA A 69 -12.16 2.22 7.09
C ALA A 69 -13.24 1.13 7.04
N CYS A 70 -13.39 0.36 8.13
CA CYS A 70 -14.56 -0.49 8.32
C CYS A 70 -15.82 0.37 8.50
N THR A 71 -16.85 0.10 7.68
CA THR A 71 -18.25 0.45 7.96
C THR A 71 -18.97 -0.67 8.67
#